data_AF-A0A2E2A414-F1
#
_entry.id   AF-A0A2E2A414-F1
#
_cell.length_a   1.000
_cell.length_b   1.000
_cell.length_c   1.000
_cell.angle_alpha   90.00
_cell.angle_beta   90.00
_cell.angle_gamma   90.00
#
_symmetry.space_group_name_H-M   'P 1'
#
loop_
_entity.id
_entity.type
_entity.pdbx_description
1 polymer ?
#
loop_
_entity_poly.entity_id
_entity_poly.type
_entity_poly.pdbx_seq_one_letter_code
_entity_poly.pdbx_strand_id
1 'polypeptide(L)'
;MNRIVAVFLMVSFTNAQFFDEEPSFNSLEKASLNDSLPINMPLIKSIFWSNEGLLRKLDLAPKSRLKELELRRDMMQLHQKTALVNLGLMSYQYYLGHEMNKDYEKRSDLHKNLGYASFGIYMTSAGLSIFSPPALKYDKGVSSMNIHRFLSIIHFSGMIMQPFLGYQISNSDCHSDYYYDLHKDVGNVVFVSYLLSFLVTLI
;
A
#
# COMPACT_ATOMS: atom_id res chain seq x y z
N MET A 1 21.51 18.77 -2.96
CA MET A 1 20.59 17.79 -2.35
C MET A 1 20.74 17.91 -0.84
N ASN A 2 19.75 18.50 -0.17
CA ASN A 2 19.91 19.03 1.19
C ASN A 2 20.23 17.92 2.20
N ARG A 3 21.34 18.07 2.92
CA ARG A 3 21.74 17.21 4.05
C ARG A 3 20.63 17.09 5.12
N ILE A 4 19.73 18.08 5.18
CA ILE A 4 18.54 18.08 6.03
C ILE A 4 17.53 16.98 5.64
N VAL A 5 17.34 16.71 4.34
CA VAL A 5 16.43 15.65 3.86
C VAL A 5 17.02 14.27 4.15
N ALA A 6 18.34 14.11 4.01
CA ALA A 6 19.01 12.87 4.38
C ALA A 6 18.97 12.61 5.90
N VAL A 7 19.12 13.65 6.73
CA VAL A 7 19.00 13.55 8.19
C VAL A 7 17.55 13.26 8.60
N PHE A 8 16.54 13.84 7.94
CA PHE A 8 15.14 13.51 8.20
C PHE A 8 14.80 12.07 7.81
N LEU A 9 15.29 11.58 6.68
CA LEU A 9 15.11 10.17 6.25
C LEU A 9 15.84 9.19 7.18
N MET A 10 17.02 9.56 7.70
CA MET A 10 17.82 8.72 8.59
C MET A 10 17.28 8.70 10.03
N VAL A 11 16.75 9.83 10.52
CA VAL A 11 16.07 9.94 11.84
C VAL A 11 14.67 9.32 11.80
N SER A 12 14.00 9.31 10.64
CA SER A 12 12.75 8.56 10.44
C SER A 12 12.99 7.05 10.37
N PHE A 13 14.17 6.60 9.92
CA PHE A 13 14.52 5.18 9.90
C PHE A 13 14.85 4.61 11.29
N THR A 14 15.30 5.45 12.23
CA THR A 14 15.68 5.01 13.59
C THR A 14 14.61 5.27 14.64
N ASN A 15 13.65 6.17 14.39
CA ASN A 15 12.50 6.42 15.27
C ASN A 15 11.14 5.99 14.70
N ALA A 16 11.09 5.38 13.51
CA ALA A 16 9.92 4.61 13.12
C ALA A 16 9.87 3.36 14.01
N GLN A 17 9.31 3.53 15.21
CA GLN A 17 8.55 2.45 15.83
C GLN A 17 7.61 1.96 14.73
N PHE A 18 7.81 0.70 14.33
CA PHE A 18 7.11 0.00 13.27
C PHE A 18 5.65 -0.25 13.72
N PHE A 19 4.88 0.85 13.81
CA PHE A 19 3.77 1.08 14.75
C PHE A 19 2.78 -0.09 14.87
N ASP A 20 2.93 -0.82 15.99
CA ASP A 20 2.00 -1.64 16.77
C ASP A 20 1.04 -2.60 16.06
N GLU A 21 1.57 -3.71 15.54
CA GLU A 21 0.95 -5.05 15.64
C GLU A 21 1.87 -5.99 16.45
N GLU A 22 2.42 -5.57 17.59
CA GLU A 22 2.80 -6.54 18.63
C GLU A 22 1.48 -6.97 19.29
N PRO A 23 0.95 -8.17 19.00
CA PRO A 23 -0.24 -8.63 19.69
C PRO A 23 0.08 -8.65 21.19
N SER A 24 -0.71 -7.92 21.99
CA SER A 24 -0.56 -7.93 23.45
C SER A 24 -0.51 -9.37 23.96
N PHE A 25 0.24 -9.63 25.04
CA PHE A 25 0.37 -10.98 25.61
C PHE A 25 -0.99 -11.69 25.75
N ASN A 26 -2.02 -10.97 26.23
CA ASN A 26 -3.40 -11.47 26.34
C ASN A 26 -4.02 -11.87 25.00
N SER A 27 -3.68 -11.18 23.92
CA SER A 27 -4.17 -11.48 22.57
C SER A 27 -3.45 -12.69 21.93
N LEU A 28 -2.15 -12.87 22.23
CA LEU A 28 -1.39 -14.07 21.88
C LEU A 28 -1.85 -15.29 22.68
N GLU A 29 -2.08 -15.13 23.98
CA GLU A 29 -2.64 -16.17 24.86
C GLU A 29 -4.05 -16.57 24.41
N LYS A 30 -4.90 -15.59 24.08
CA LYS A 30 -6.23 -15.89 23.53
C LYS A 30 -6.18 -16.55 22.15
N ALA A 31 -5.19 -16.24 21.31
CA ALA A 31 -4.98 -16.87 20.02
C ALA A 31 -4.43 -18.30 20.15
N SER A 32 -3.54 -18.55 21.12
CA SER A 32 -3.02 -19.89 21.41
C SER A 32 -4.09 -20.78 22.04
N LEU A 33 -4.97 -20.20 22.86
CA LEU A 33 -6.11 -20.87 23.46
C LEU A 33 -7.28 -21.07 22.50
N ASN A 34 -7.38 -20.26 21.45
CA ASN A 34 -8.52 -20.29 20.53
C ASN A 34 -8.03 -20.29 19.08
N ASP A 35 -7.91 -21.48 18.50
CA ASP A 35 -7.55 -21.72 17.09
C ASP A 35 -8.70 -21.35 16.10
N SER A 36 -9.53 -20.39 16.49
CA SER A 36 -10.73 -19.99 15.76
C SER A 36 -10.47 -18.80 14.83
N LEU A 37 -11.16 -18.78 13.70
CA LEU A 37 -11.19 -17.63 12.80
C LEU A 37 -12.05 -16.47 13.35
N PRO A 38 -11.76 -15.22 12.98
CA PRO A 38 -12.54 -14.06 13.42
C PRO A 38 -13.94 -14.05 12.80
N ILE A 39 -14.95 -13.65 13.59
CA ILE A 39 -16.38 -13.67 13.23
C ILE A 39 -16.72 -12.68 12.09
N ASN A 40 -16.05 -11.53 12.02
CA ASN A 40 -16.35 -10.45 11.05
C ASN A 40 -15.24 -10.26 10.02
N MET A 41 -14.85 -11.34 9.33
CA MET A 41 -13.80 -11.29 8.32
C MET A 41 -14.26 -10.55 7.05
N PRO A 42 -13.46 -9.62 6.47
CA PRO A 42 -13.76 -9.02 5.18
C PRO A 42 -13.91 -10.06 4.07
N LEU A 43 -14.78 -9.81 3.09
CA LEU A 43 -15.12 -10.75 2.03
C LEU A 43 -13.89 -11.28 1.27
N ILE A 44 -12.97 -10.38 0.88
CA ILE A 44 -11.75 -10.77 0.16
C ILE A 44 -10.89 -11.74 0.99
N LYS A 45 -10.79 -11.50 2.30
CA LYS A 45 -10.06 -12.38 3.23
C LYS A 45 -10.78 -13.72 3.39
N SER A 46 -12.10 -13.70 3.47
CA SER A 46 -12.92 -14.92 3.62
C SER A 46 -12.72 -15.90 2.47
N ILE A 47 -12.63 -15.41 1.23
CA ILE A 47 -12.39 -16.24 0.03
C ILE A 47 -11.08 -17.04 0.16
N PHE A 48 -10.02 -16.44 0.68
CA PHE A 48 -8.72 -17.10 0.81
C PHE A 48 -8.54 -17.87 2.13
N TRP A 49 -9.04 -17.32 3.24
CA TRP A 49 -8.64 -17.71 4.60
C TRP A 49 -9.76 -18.27 5.48
N SER A 50 -11.02 -18.28 5.04
CA SER A 50 -12.10 -18.97 5.78
C SER A 50 -11.81 -20.46 5.92
N ASN A 51 -12.57 -21.18 6.76
CA ASN A 51 -12.45 -22.64 6.90
C ASN A 51 -12.54 -23.35 5.53
N GLU A 52 -13.38 -22.82 4.64
CA GLU A 52 -13.58 -23.30 3.26
C GLU A 52 -12.78 -22.51 2.22
N GLY A 53 -11.86 -21.66 2.67
CA GLY A 53 -11.07 -20.75 1.86
C GLY A 53 -10.01 -21.47 1.03
N LEU A 54 -9.61 -20.85 -0.08
CA LEU A 54 -8.70 -21.43 -1.06
C LEU A 54 -7.38 -21.91 -0.45
N LEU A 55 -6.78 -21.14 0.46
CA LEU A 55 -5.46 -21.47 1.02
C LEU A 55 -5.52 -22.67 1.98
N ARG A 56 -6.65 -22.83 2.69
CA ARG A 56 -6.86 -24.00 3.56
C ARG A 56 -7.17 -25.25 2.73
N LYS A 57 -7.96 -25.13 1.67
CA LYS A 57 -8.28 -26.22 0.75
C LYS A 57 -7.06 -26.78 0.02
N LEU A 58 -6.10 -25.92 -0.28
CA LEU A 58 -4.86 -26.30 -0.97
C LEU A 58 -3.72 -26.69 0.00
N ASP A 59 -3.98 -26.77 1.31
CA ASP A 59 -2.96 -27.02 2.35
C ASP A 59 -1.79 -26.03 2.31
N LEU A 60 -2.06 -24.78 1.92
CA LEU A 60 -1.10 -23.67 1.87
C LEU A 60 -1.16 -22.77 3.10
N ALA A 61 -2.22 -22.88 3.90
CA ALA A 61 -2.36 -22.12 5.15
C ALA A 61 -1.47 -22.71 6.26
N PRO A 62 -0.89 -21.87 7.13
CA PRO A 62 -0.22 -22.34 8.33
C PRO A 62 -1.14 -23.23 9.20
N LYS A 63 -0.56 -24.25 9.83
CA LYS A 63 -1.30 -25.27 10.58
C LYS A 63 -1.94 -24.80 11.89
N SER A 64 -1.65 -23.58 12.34
CA SER A 64 -2.23 -23.00 13.55
C SER A 64 -2.49 -21.52 13.40
N ARG A 65 -3.50 -21.03 14.13
CA ARG A 65 -3.86 -19.61 14.17
C ARG A 65 -2.71 -18.73 14.64
N LEU A 66 -1.90 -19.21 15.58
CA LEU A 66 -0.70 -18.48 16.02
C LEU A 66 0.27 -18.25 14.85
N LYS A 67 0.55 -19.29 14.04
CA LYS A 67 1.41 -19.15 12.87
C LYS A 67 0.81 -18.29 11.77
N GLU A 68 -0.51 -18.31 11.61
CA GLU A 68 -1.19 -17.34 10.74
C GLU A 68 -1.01 -15.89 11.22
N LEU A 69 -1.02 -15.64 12.52
CA LEU A 69 -0.84 -14.29 13.06
C LEU A 69 0.61 -13.81 12.95
N GLU A 70 1.59 -14.69 13.17
CA GLU A 70 3.00 -14.41 12.88
C GLU A 70 3.20 -14.05 11.40
N LEU A 71 2.67 -14.88 10.48
CA LEU A 71 2.74 -14.62 9.04
C LEU A 71 2.07 -13.29 8.67
N ARG A 72 0.89 -13.00 9.26
CA ARG A 72 0.21 -11.73 9.06
C ARG A 72 1.09 -10.56 9.47
N ARG A 73 1.64 -10.59 10.68
CA ARG A 73 2.50 -9.52 11.21
C ARG A 73 3.66 -9.26 10.24
N ASP A 74 4.33 -10.33 9.80
CA ASP A 74 5.49 -10.22 8.91
C ASP A 74 5.07 -9.63 7.54
N MET A 75 3.94 -10.06 6.99
CA MET A 75 3.38 -9.49 5.76
C MET A 75 2.98 -8.01 5.92
N MET A 76 2.42 -7.61 7.08
CA MET A 76 2.02 -6.22 7.33
C MET A 76 3.23 -5.31 7.54
N GLN A 77 4.27 -5.79 8.24
CA GLN A 77 5.54 -5.07 8.35
C GLN A 77 6.18 -4.89 6.98
N LEU A 78 6.16 -5.93 6.13
CA LEU A 78 6.70 -5.82 4.77
C LEU A 78 5.85 -4.90 3.89
N HIS A 79 4.52 -4.92 4.03
CA HIS A 79 3.60 -3.98 3.38
C HIS A 79 3.99 -2.54 3.71
N GLN A 80 4.20 -2.21 4.99
CA GLN A 80 4.60 -0.88 5.45
C GLN A 80 5.97 -0.47 4.90
N LYS A 81 6.99 -1.35 4.98
CA LYS A 81 8.34 -1.08 4.45
C LYS A 81 8.30 -0.79 2.95
N THR A 82 7.65 -1.66 2.20
CA THR A 82 7.51 -1.51 0.75
C THR A 82 6.68 -0.28 0.38
N ALA A 83 5.65 0.02 1.17
CA ALA A 83 4.84 1.22 0.98
C ALA A 83 5.63 2.51 1.20
N LEU A 84 6.52 2.55 2.20
CA LEU A 84 7.38 3.71 2.47
C LEU A 84 8.44 3.89 1.37
N VAL A 85 9.05 2.81 0.91
CA VAL A 85 9.98 2.83 -0.24
C VAL A 85 9.25 3.37 -1.48
N ASN A 86 8.04 2.87 -1.76
CA ASN A 86 7.23 3.35 -2.86
C ASN A 86 6.86 4.82 -2.71
N LEU A 87 6.52 5.30 -1.52
CA LEU A 87 6.22 6.71 -1.28
C LEU A 87 7.40 7.61 -1.65
N GLY A 88 8.63 7.24 -1.30
CA GLY A 88 9.82 7.99 -1.69
C GLY A 88 10.03 8.02 -3.20
N LEU A 89 9.91 6.86 -3.86
CA LEU A 89 10.05 6.76 -5.31
C LEU A 89 8.97 7.56 -6.05
N MET A 90 7.71 7.40 -5.64
CA MET A 90 6.56 8.11 -6.17
C MET A 90 6.65 9.62 -5.93
N SER A 91 7.18 10.06 -4.78
CA SER A 91 7.43 11.50 -4.52
C SER A 91 8.38 12.09 -5.55
N TYR A 92 9.45 11.38 -5.90
CA TYR A 92 10.39 11.84 -6.93
C TYR A 92 9.78 11.79 -8.33
N GLN A 93 9.04 10.73 -8.66
CA GLN A 93 8.29 10.63 -9.92
C GLN A 93 7.27 11.77 -10.07
N TYR A 94 6.53 12.08 -9.01
CA TYR A 94 5.53 13.15 -8.94
C TYR A 94 6.17 14.53 -9.17
N TYR A 95 7.30 14.79 -8.51
CA TYR A 95 8.11 15.98 -8.75
C TYR A 95 8.57 16.07 -10.22
N LEU A 96 9.07 14.98 -10.80
CA LEU A 96 9.48 14.96 -12.20
C LEU A 96 8.34 15.26 -13.17
N GLY A 97 7.12 14.80 -12.87
CA GLY A 97 5.92 15.10 -13.65
C GLY A 97 5.62 16.61 -13.72
N HIS A 98 5.80 17.33 -12.62
CA HIS A 98 5.62 18.78 -12.55
C HIS A 98 6.73 19.57 -13.27
N GLU A 99 7.90 18.95 -13.40
CA GLU A 99 9.10 19.55 -13.99
C GLU A 99 9.33 19.10 -15.44
N MET A 100 8.33 18.43 -16.04
CA MET A 100 8.44 17.79 -17.35
C MET A 100 8.78 18.80 -18.46
N ASN A 101 8.28 20.03 -18.37
CA ASN A 101 8.52 21.10 -19.35
C ASN A 101 9.97 21.59 -19.43
N LYS A 102 10.82 21.31 -18.44
CA LYS A 102 12.21 21.81 -18.42
C LYS A 102 13.17 20.99 -19.29
N ASP A 103 12.91 19.71 -19.47
CA ASP A 103 13.74 18.77 -20.24
C ASP A 103 12.89 17.53 -20.57
N TYR A 104 11.96 17.68 -21.51
CA TYR A 104 10.91 16.70 -21.76
C TYR A 104 11.46 15.33 -22.16
N GLU A 105 12.42 15.27 -23.09
CA GLU A 105 12.95 14.00 -23.58
C GLU A 105 13.57 13.17 -22.44
N LYS A 106 14.46 13.76 -21.65
CA LYS A 106 15.11 13.04 -20.55
C LYS A 106 14.16 12.73 -19.41
N ARG A 107 13.24 13.65 -19.09
CA ARG A 107 12.34 13.52 -17.92
C ARG A 107 11.17 12.59 -18.19
N SER A 108 10.68 12.53 -19.42
CA SER A 108 9.55 11.66 -19.79
C SER A 108 9.93 10.18 -19.64
N ASP A 109 11.09 9.77 -20.14
CA ASP A 109 11.58 8.41 -19.97
C ASP A 109 11.87 8.06 -18.52
N LEU A 110 12.49 8.97 -17.76
CA LEU A 110 12.74 8.76 -16.34
C LEU A 110 11.43 8.67 -15.54
N HIS A 111 10.46 9.57 -15.80
CA HIS A 111 9.14 9.56 -15.17
C HIS A 111 8.40 8.25 -15.47
N LYS A 112 8.42 7.79 -16.72
CA LYS A 112 7.81 6.52 -17.15
C LYS A 112 8.44 5.32 -16.44
N ASN A 113 9.76 5.24 -16.41
CA ASN A 113 10.49 4.13 -15.78
C ASN A 113 10.25 4.10 -14.26
N LEU A 114 10.27 5.27 -13.60
CA LEU A 114 9.89 5.38 -12.19
C LEU A 114 8.41 5.02 -11.98
N GLY A 115 7.52 5.37 -12.92
CA GLY A 115 6.12 4.96 -12.90
C GLY A 115 5.94 3.46 -12.88
N TYR A 116 6.63 2.73 -13.76
CA TYR A 116 6.59 1.26 -13.75
C TYR A 116 7.19 0.66 -12.48
N ALA A 117 8.31 1.21 -11.99
CA ALA A 117 8.91 0.78 -10.73
C ALA A 117 7.95 1.01 -9.55
N SER A 118 7.34 2.20 -9.47
CA SER A 118 6.37 2.55 -8.44
C SER A 118 5.17 1.62 -8.49
N PHE A 119 4.61 1.39 -9.67
CA PHE A 119 3.48 0.48 -9.85
C PHE A 119 3.81 -0.94 -9.38
N GLY A 120 4.98 -1.49 -9.74
CA GLY A 120 5.40 -2.82 -9.31
C GLY A 120 5.55 -2.95 -7.78
N ILE A 121 6.23 -1.98 -7.15
CA ILE A 121 6.41 -1.96 -5.69
C ILE A 121 5.07 -1.75 -4.99
N TYR A 122 4.23 -0.86 -5.51
CA TYR A 122 2.87 -0.61 -5.02
C TYR A 122 2.02 -1.87 -5.05
N MET A 123 1.97 -2.58 -6.18
CA MET A 123 1.19 -3.81 -6.32
C MET A 123 1.71 -4.92 -5.41
N THR A 124 3.04 -4.99 -5.20
CA THR A 124 3.65 -5.89 -4.21
C THR A 124 3.17 -5.56 -2.80
N SER A 125 3.22 -4.27 -2.42
CA SER A 125 2.74 -3.80 -1.12
C SER A 125 1.24 -4.08 -0.94
N ALA A 126 0.40 -3.74 -1.93
CA ALA A 126 -1.03 -4.01 -1.91
C ALA A 126 -1.32 -5.52 -1.79
N GLY A 127 -0.57 -6.36 -2.51
CA GLY A 127 -0.67 -7.82 -2.43
C GLY A 127 -0.40 -8.34 -1.02
N LEU A 128 0.65 -7.86 -0.36
CA LEU A 128 0.93 -8.21 1.03
C LEU A 128 -0.25 -7.88 1.95
N SER A 129 -0.88 -6.72 1.77
CA SER A 129 -2.08 -6.33 2.53
C SER A 129 -3.31 -7.18 2.20
N ILE A 130 -3.61 -7.43 0.92
CA ILE A 130 -4.81 -8.14 0.46
C ILE A 130 -4.73 -9.64 0.78
N PHE A 131 -3.57 -10.27 0.59
CA PHE A 131 -3.42 -11.71 0.76
C PHE A 131 -2.99 -12.13 2.17
N SER A 132 -2.68 -11.21 3.08
CA SER A 132 -2.32 -11.60 4.45
C SER A 132 -3.41 -12.40 5.18
N PRO A 133 -3.04 -13.26 6.14
CA PRO A 133 -3.99 -13.90 7.03
C PRO A 133 -4.90 -12.90 7.74
N PRO A 134 -6.12 -13.30 8.15
CA PRO A 134 -7.06 -12.40 8.77
C PRO A 134 -6.54 -11.92 10.14
N ALA A 135 -6.93 -10.72 10.56
CA ALA A 135 -6.59 -10.18 11.88
C ALA A 135 -7.30 -10.95 13.02
N LEU A 136 -6.86 -10.77 14.27
CA LEU A 136 -7.53 -11.32 15.45
C LEU A 136 -8.95 -10.79 15.62
N LYS A 137 -9.12 -9.49 15.37
CA LYS A 137 -10.41 -8.80 15.46
C LYS A 137 -10.50 -7.76 14.36
N TYR A 138 -11.74 -7.42 14.01
CA TYR A 138 -12.06 -6.30 13.15
C TYR A 138 -12.92 -5.34 13.98
N ASP A 139 -12.31 -4.24 14.42
CA ASP A 139 -12.96 -3.26 15.29
C ASP A 139 -14.11 -2.53 14.55
N LYS A 140 -15.22 -2.31 15.25
CA LYS A 140 -16.35 -1.52 14.78
C LYS A 140 -16.20 -0.09 15.30
N GLY A 141 -16.16 0.91 14.41
CA GLY A 141 -16.04 2.33 14.80
C GLY A 141 -15.27 3.18 13.78
N VAL A 142 -14.97 4.43 14.11
CA VAL A 142 -14.04 5.27 13.34
C VAL A 142 -12.67 5.20 14.01
N SER A 143 -11.66 4.80 13.25
CA SER A 143 -10.26 4.71 13.71
C SER A 143 -9.32 5.13 12.58
N SER A 144 -8.07 5.46 12.90
CA SER A 144 -7.02 5.71 11.92
C SER A 144 -6.97 4.61 10.84
N MET A 145 -7.05 3.34 11.26
CA MET A 145 -7.06 2.20 10.35
C MET A 145 -8.28 2.17 9.42
N ASN A 146 -9.45 2.61 9.88
CA ASN A 146 -10.63 2.71 9.03
C ASN A 146 -10.51 3.85 8.01
N ILE A 147 -9.86 4.96 8.38
CA ILE A 147 -9.53 6.05 7.45
C ILE A 147 -8.52 5.56 6.40
N HIS A 148 -7.44 4.87 6.83
CA HIS A 148 -6.47 4.24 5.93
C HIS A 148 -7.16 3.30 4.92
N ARG A 149 -8.08 2.43 5.37
CA ARG A 149 -8.84 1.53 4.49
C ARG A 149 -9.71 2.26 3.48
N PHE A 150 -10.29 3.40 3.85
CA PHE A 150 -11.03 4.22 2.89
C PHE A 150 -10.10 4.87 1.87
N LEU A 151 -9.01 5.49 2.34
CA LEU A 151 -7.99 6.09 1.48
C LEU A 151 -7.34 5.05 0.56
N SER A 152 -7.25 3.79 1.00
CA SER A 152 -6.69 2.71 0.19
C SER A 152 -7.55 2.30 -1.00
N ILE A 153 -8.87 2.43 -0.91
CA ILE A 153 -9.74 2.29 -2.07
C ILE A 153 -9.42 3.39 -3.11
N ILE A 154 -9.21 4.62 -2.65
CA ILE A 154 -8.91 5.77 -3.52
C ILE A 154 -7.54 5.59 -4.19
N HIS A 155 -6.46 5.43 -3.40
CA HIS A 155 -5.12 5.33 -3.96
C HIS A 155 -4.92 4.06 -4.78
N PHE A 156 -5.56 2.93 -4.44
CA PHE A 156 -5.49 1.71 -5.26
C PHE A 156 -6.16 1.87 -6.61
N SER A 157 -7.36 2.46 -6.64
CA SER A 157 -8.07 2.70 -7.89
C SER A 157 -7.28 3.64 -8.80
N GLY A 158 -6.74 4.72 -8.24
CA GLY A 158 -5.92 5.67 -9.01
C GLY A 158 -4.59 5.06 -9.48
N MET A 159 -3.90 4.26 -8.66
CA MET A 159 -2.66 3.59 -9.06
C MET A 159 -2.84 2.62 -10.24
N ILE A 160 -4.00 1.93 -10.34
CA ILE A 160 -4.34 1.11 -11.50
C ILE A 160 -4.59 1.99 -12.74
N MET A 161 -5.23 3.14 -12.56
CA MET A 161 -5.56 4.06 -13.65
C MET A 161 -4.32 4.76 -14.25
N GLN A 162 -3.29 5.02 -13.43
CA GLN A 162 -2.12 5.81 -13.81
C GLN A 162 -1.37 5.30 -15.06
N PRO A 163 -0.97 4.01 -15.15
CA PRO A 163 -0.33 3.47 -16.35
C PRO A 163 -1.22 3.54 -17.59
N PHE A 164 -2.52 3.31 -17.44
CA PHE A 164 -3.49 3.42 -18.54
C PHE A 164 -3.54 4.85 -19.09
N LEU A 165 -3.66 5.85 -18.22
CA LEU A 165 -3.66 7.25 -18.64
C LEU A 165 -2.31 7.66 -19.28
N GLY A 166 -1.20 7.18 -18.74
CA GLY A 166 0.12 7.38 -19.35
C GLY A 166 0.22 6.80 -20.77
N TYR A 167 -0.33 5.60 -20.98
CA TYR A 167 -0.42 4.98 -22.30
C TYR A 167 -1.33 5.77 -23.26
N GLN A 168 -2.47 6.27 -22.78
CA GLN A 168 -3.36 7.08 -23.61
C GLN A 168 -2.66 8.36 -24.09
N ILE A 169 -1.94 9.06 -23.20
CA ILE A 169 -1.15 10.26 -23.57
C ILE A 169 -0.15 9.94 -24.69
N SER A 170 0.55 8.81 -24.61
CA SER A 170 1.56 8.46 -25.62
C SER A 170 1.00 8.05 -26.98
N ASN A 171 -0.30 7.71 -27.07
CA ASN A 171 -0.92 7.16 -28.29
C ASN A 171 -2.06 8.02 -28.84
N SER A 172 -2.43 9.13 -28.19
CA SER A 172 -3.52 10.00 -28.64
C SER A 172 -2.99 11.21 -29.42
N ASP A 173 -3.28 11.27 -30.72
CA ASP A 173 -2.88 12.41 -31.58
C ASP A 173 -3.73 13.68 -31.34
N CYS A 174 -5.00 13.53 -30.96
CA CYS A 174 -5.96 14.65 -30.86
C CYS A 174 -6.61 14.86 -29.48
N HIS A 175 -6.39 13.93 -28.53
CA HIS A 175 -6.93 14.00 -27.16
C HIS A 175 -5.81 14.01 -26.09
N SER A 176 -4.57 14.30 -26.49
CA SER A 176 -3.41 14.31 -25.58
C SER A 176 -3.63 15.20 -24.37
N ASP A 177 -4.22 16.38 -24.57
CA ASP A 177 -4.37 17.38 -23.53
C ASP A 177 -5.41 16.95 -22.48
N TYR A 178 -6.50 16.33 -22.91
CA TYR A 178 -7.50 15.76 -21.99
C TYR A 178 -6.90 14.64 -21.14
N TYR A 179 -6.20 13.68 -21.76
CA TYR A 179 -5.58 12.58 -21.01
C TYR A 179 -4.43 13.07 -20.13
N TYR A 180 -3.70 14.10 -20.56
CA TYR A 180 -2.65 14.75 -19.79
C TYR A 180 -3.20 15.39 -18.51
N ASP A 181 -4.25 16.20 -18.63
CA ASP A 181 -4.88 16.83 -17.47
C ASP A 181 -5.49 15.79 -16.53
N LEU A 182 -6.14 14.75 -17.08
CA LEU A 182 -6.67 13.66 -16.28
C LEU A 182 -5.57 12.87 -15.56
N HIS A 183 -4.45 12.57 -16.23
CA HIS A 183 -3.30 11.89 -15.62
C HIS A 183 -2.71 12.69 -14.46
N LYS A 184 -2.55 14.01 -14.66
CA LYS A 184 -2.08 14.96 -13.65
C LYS A 184 -3.02 15.01 -12.45
N ASP A 185 -4.33 15.15 -12.67
CA ASP A 185 -5.32 15.26 -11.60
C ASP A 185 -5.44 13.95 -10.81
N VAL A 186 -5.53 12.81 -11.49
CA VAL A 186 -5.49 11.50 -10.83
C VAL A 186 -4.15 11.31 -10.10
N GLY A 187 -3.05 11.84 -10.63
CA GLY A 187 -1.72 11.74 -10.03
C GLY A 187 -1.66 12.48 -8.70
N ASN A 188 -2.24 13.69 -8.65
CA ASN A 188 -2.39 14.48 -7.44
C ASN A 188 -3.25 13.75 -6.40
N VAL A 189 -4.41 13.21 -6.81
CA VAL A 189 -5.31 12.46 -5.91
C VAL A 189 -4.60 11.23 -5.34
N VAL A 190 -3.92 10.45 -6.18
CA VAL A 190 -3.16 9.26 -5.75
C VAL A 190 -2.07 9.65 -4.76
N PHE A 191 -1.24 10.63 -5.10
CA PHE A 191 -0.12 11.05 -4.26
C PHE A 191 -0.60 11.52 -2.89
N VAL A 192 -1.60 12.41 -2.86
CA VAL A 192 -2.15 12.98 -1.62
C VAL A 192 -2.86 11.90 -0.79
N SER A 193 -3.72 11.09 -1.41
CA SER A 193 -4.43 10.03 -0.68
C SER A 193 -3.48 8.96 -0.13
N TYR A 194 -2.43 8.60 -0.87
CA TYR A 194 -1.38 7.69 -0.39
C TYR A 194 -0.58 8.30 0.76
N LEU A 195 -0.15 9.56 0.64
CA LEU A 195 0.58 10.26 1.69
C LEU A 195 -0.26 10.37 2.97
N LEU A 196 -1.53 10.79 2.86
CA LEU A 196 -2.45 10.84 3.99
C LEU A 196 -2.68 9.45 4.59
N SER A 197 -2.82 8.42 3.74
CA SER A 197 -2.97 7.02 4.15
C SER A 197 -1.80 6.53 5.00
N PHE A 198 -0.57 6.98 4.69
CA PHE A 198 0.60 6.74 5.53
C PHE A 198 0.55 7.57 6.82
N LEU A 199 0.28 8.87 6.74
CA LEU A 199 0.28 9.75 7.92
C LEU A 199 -0.75 9.35 8.97
N VAL A 200 -1.95 8.92 8.56
CA VAL A 200 -2.95 8.46 9.53
C VAL A 200 -2.47 7.23 10.27
N THR A 201 -1.68 6.34 9.66
CA THR A 201 -1.16 5.15 10.36
C THR A 201 -0.11 5.46 11.42
N LEU A 202 0.34 6.71 11.55
CA LEU A 202 1.27 7.17 12.59
C LEU A 202 0.57 7.72 13.85
N ILE A 203 -0.76 7.86 13.82
CA ILE A 203 -1.61 8.37 14.91
C ILE A 203 -2.58 7.31 15.42
#